data_AF-A0A512NLC4-F1
#
_entry.id   AF-A0A512NLC4-F1
#
_cell.length_a   1.000
_cell.length_b   1.000
_cell.length_c   1.000
_cell.angle_alpha   90.00
_cell.angle_beta   90.00
_cell.angle_gamma   90.00
#
_symmetry.space_group_name_H-M   'P 1'
#
loop_
_entity.id
_entity.type
_entity.pdbx_description
1 polymer ?
#
loop_
_entity_poly.entity_id
_entity_poly.type
_entity_poly.pdbx_seq_one_letter_code
_entity_poly.pdbx_strand_id
1 'polypeptide(L)'
;MSEQLMILIAGPYRSGTNDDPVLIQRNVDAMEDMALKVFRHGHLPVLGEWFALPLLKHAGSKKTGDAVFDEIFHPVARELVGKCDAVLRIGGPSAGADDMIATGERFGKRIFRDLSEIPERRR
;
A
#
# COMPACT_ATOMS: atom_id res chain seq x y z
N MET A 1 7.68 15.58 -20.79
CA MET A 1 6.58 14.87 -20.11
C MET A 1 7.20 14.11 -18.95
N SER A 2 6.57 14.09 -17.77
CA SER A 2 7.05 13.29 -16.63
C SER A 2 7.03 11.80 -16.98
N GLU A 3 8.02 11.04 -16.51
CA GLU A 3 8.00 9.57 -16.63
C GLU A 3 6.83 8.97 -15.84
N GLN A 4 6.31 7.85 -16.33
CA GLN A 4 5.29 7.11 -15.60
C GLN A 4 5.93 6.38 -14.43
N LEU A 5 5.59 6.80 -13.22
CA LEU A 5 5.93 6.10 -11.98
C LEU A 5 5.00 4.91 -11.68
N MET A 6 5.57 3.86 -11.11
CA MET A 6 4.87 2.85 -10.30
C MET A 6 4.88 3.28 -8.83
N ILE A 7 3.70 3.43 -8.23
CA ILE A 7 3.53 4.02 -6.89
C ILE A 7 2.80 3.04 -5.98
N LEU A 8 3.45 2.63 -4.89
CA LEU A 8 2.80 1.87 -3.81
C LEU A 8 1.92 2.80 -2.97
N ILE A 9 0.65 2.46 -2.80
CA ILE A 9 -0.27 3.15 -1.89
C ILE A 9 -0.17 2.48 -0.52
N ALA A 10 0.30 3.22 0.48
CA ALA A 10 0.49 2.74 1.85
C ALA A 10 -0.50 3.42 2.82
N GLY A 11 -1.53 2.69 3.20
CA GLY A 11 -2.57 3.13 4.14
C GLY A 11 -2.78 2.15 5.31
N PRO A 12 -3.59 2.52 6.31
CA PRO A 12 -3.99 1.57 7.34
C PRO A 12 -4.67 0.36 6.70
N TYR A 13 -4.32 -0.86 7.12
CA TYR A 13 -5.12 -2.05 6.85
C TYR A 13 -5.99 -2.36 8.08
N ARG A 14 -5.37 -2.85 9.16
CA ARG A 14 -6.03 -3.16 10.44
C ARG A 14 -6.06 -2.01 11.45
N SER A 15 -5.26 -0.98 11.27
CA SER A 15 -5.12 0.09 12.27
C SER A 15 -6.44 0.85 12.46
N GLY A 16 -6.85 1.03 13.73
CA GLY A 16 -8.12 1.69 14.07
C GLY A 16 -9.38 0.85 13.83
N THR A 17 -9.25 -0.44 13.53
CA THR A 17 -10.40 -1.32 13.21
C THR A 17 -10.79 -2.27 14.33
N ASN A 18 -9.89 -2.54 15.29
CA ASN A 18 -10.05 -3.61 16.28
C ASN A 18 -10.39 -4.97 15.64
N ASP A 19 -9.79 -5.24 14.47
CA ASP A 19 -10.02 -6.42 13.62
C ASP A 19 -11.48 -6.59 13.14
N ASP A 20 -12.28 -5.52 13.17
CA ASP A 20 -13.60 -5.48 12.55
C ASP A 20 -13.45 -5.57 11.02
N PRO A 21 -14.01 -6.61 10.37
CA PRO A 21 -13.84 -6.82 8.94
C PRO A 21 -14.46 -5.71 8.08
N VAL A 22 -15.51 -5.03 8.54
CA VAL A 22 -16.13 -3.92 7.81
C VAL A 22 -15.22 -2.70 7.84
N LEU A 23 -14.60 -2.42 9.00
CA LEU A 23 -13.65 -1.31 9.12
C LEU A 23 -12.34 -1.59 8.35
N ILE A 24 -11.88 -2.84 8.33
CA ILE A 24 -10.76 -3.26 7.47
C ILE A 24 -11.10 -3.03 6.00
N GLN A 25 -12.27 -3.48 5.54
CA GLN A 25 -12.67 -3.30 4.16
C GLN A 25 -12.75 -1.82 3.80
N ARG A 26 -13.32 -0.97 4.67
CA ARG A 26 -13.37 0.48 4.45
C ARG A 26 -11.97 1.10 4.27
N ASN A 27 -10.98 0.59 5.00
CA ASN A 27 -9.62 1.04 4.85
C ASN A 27 -9.00 0.61 3.51
N VAL A 28 -9.28 -0.62 3.05
CA VAL A 28 -8.88 -1.10 1.73
C VAL A 28 -9.54 -0.25 0.63
N ASP A 29 -10.84 0.00 0.73
CA ASP A 29 -11.58 0.83 -0.22
C ASP A 29 -10.96 2.23 -0.34
N ALA A 30 -10.55 2.83 0.78
CA ALA A 30 -9.89 4.14 0.78
C ALA A 30 -8.52 4.12 0.05
N MET A 31 -7.77 3.02 0.14
CA MET A 31 -6.53 2.82 -0.61
C MET A 31 -6.79 2.60 -2.10
N GLU A 32 -7.83 1.84 -2.45
CA GLU A 32 -8.24 1.61 -3.84
C GLU A 32 -8.77 2.88 -4.51
N ASP A 33 -9.52 3.71 -3.78
CA ASP A 33 -9.95 5.03 -4.24
C ASP A 33 -8.76 5.94 -4.54
N MET A 34 -7.72 5.90 -3.69
CA MET A 34 -6.48 6.63 -3.96
C MET A 34 -5.73 6.06 -5.16
N ALA A 35 -5.66 4.73 -5.29
CA ALA A 35 -5.07 4.08 -6.45
C ALA A 35 -5.75 4.57 -7.75
N LEU A 36 -7.08 4.65 -7.77
CA LEU A 36 -7.82 5.19 -8.93
C LEU A 36 -7.44 6.65 -9.22
N LYS A 37 -7.28 7.49 -8.20
CA LYS A 37 -6.82 8.88 -8.37
C LYS A 37 -5.40 8.94 -8.96
N VAL A 38 -4.47 8.14 -8.43
CA VAL A 38 -3.09 8.03 -8.95
C VAL A 38 -3.07 7.52 -10.39
N PHE A 39 -3.92 6.55 -10.72
CA PHE A 39 -4.07 6.05 -12.09
C PHE A 39 -4.50 7.16 -13.05
N ARG A 40 -5.51 7.94 -12.65
CA ARG A 40 -6.02 9.10 -13.39
C ARG A 40 -4.99 10.24 -13.49
N HIS A 41 -4.10 10.35 -12.51
CA HIS A 41 -2.95 11.27 -12.53
C HIS A 41 -1.84 10.87 -13.53
N GLY A 42 -2.01 9.71 -14.17
CA GLY A 42 -1.12 9.23 -15.24
C GLY A 42 -0.13 8.15 -14.80
N HIS A 43 -0.17 7.73 -13.55
CA HIS A 43 0.76 6.77 -12.95
C HIS A 43 0.18 5.37 -12.82
N LEU A 44 1.00 4.40 -12.44
CA LEU A 44 0.58 3.02 -12.19
C LEU A 44 0.53 2.78 -10.67
N PRO A 45 -0.66 2.68 -10.05
CA PRO A 45 -0.77 2.39 -8.62
C PRO A 45 -0.62 0.89 -8.34
N VAL A 46 -0.13 0.56 -7.16
CA VAL A 46 -0.17 -0.79 -6.58
C VAL A 46 -0.48 -0.73 -5.09
N LEU A 47 -1.13 -1.77 -4.56
CA LEU A 47 -1.32 -2.00 -3.12
C LEU A 47 -0.60 -3.28 -2.71
N GLY A 48 -0.14 -3.37 -1.46
CA GLY A 48 0.43 -4.60 -0.93
C GLY A 48 -0.62 -5.71 -0.82
N GLU A 49 -1.85 -5.33 -0.44
CA GLU A 49 -3.01 -6.19 -0.22
C GLU A 49 -3.40 -6.96 -1.48
N TRP A 50 -3.24 -6.37 -2.67
CA TRP A 50 -3.54 -7.04 -3.95
C TRP A 50 -2.68 -8.27 -4.19
N PHE A 51 -1.46 -8.29 -3.65
CA PHE A 51 -0.56 -9.44 -3.71
C PHE A 51 -0.70 -10.33 -2.47
N ALA A 52 -0.78 -9.73 -1.28
CA ALA A 52 -0.77 -10.47 -0.03
C ALA A 52 -2.08 -11.25 0.21
N LEU A 53 -3.26 -10.64 0.02
CA LEU A 53 -4.54 -11.27 0.41
C LEU A 53 -4.83 -12.58 -0.36
N PRO A 54 -4.62 -12.68 -1.68
CA PRO A 54 -4.77 -13.95 -2.39
C PRO A 54 -3.79 -15.02 -1.89
N LEU A 55 -2.54 -14.65 -1.61
CA LEU A 55 -1.52 -15.57 -1.10
C LEU A 55 -1.87 -16.08 0.29
N LEU A 56 -2.30 -15.21 1.20
CA LEU A 56 -2.75 -15.57 2.54
C LEU A 56 -3.90 -16.58 2.52
N LYS A 57 -4.90 -16.33 1.66
CA LYS A 57 -6.03 -17.23 1.47
C LYS A 57 -5.57 -18.62 1.04
N HIS A 58 -4.65 -18.69 0.08
CA HIS A 58 -4.16 -19.97 -0.44
C HIS A 58 -3.16 -20.68 0.48
N ALA A 59 -2.39 -19.94 1.28
CA ALA A 59 -1.51 -20.48 2.32
C ALA A 59 -2.28 -20.91 3.58
N GLY A 60 -3.59 -20.66 3.65
CA GLY A 60 -4.46 -21.17 4.69
C GLY A 60 -4.54 -20.32 5.95
N SER A 61 -4.17 -19.03 5.88
CA SER A 61 -4.37 -18.08 6.98
C SER A 61 -5.85 -18.08 7.41
N LYS A 62 -6.07 -18.11 8.72
CA LYS A 62 -7.38 -18.19 9.38
C LYS A 62 -7.79 -16.88 10.03
N LYS A 63 -6.83 -16.05 10.41
CA LYS A 63 -7.08 -14.76 11.03
C LYS A 63 -5.91 -13.80 10.83
N THR A 64 -6.20 -12.51 10.88
CA THR A 64 -5.16 -11.48 10.91
C THR A 64 -4.20 -11.71 12.07
N GLY A 65 -2.90 -11.65 11.78
CA GLY A 65 -1.83 -11.87 12.76
C GLY A 65 -1.59 -13.33 13.16
N ASP A 66 -2.07 -14.31 12.38
CA ASP A 66 -1.53 -15.68 12.49
C ASP A 66 -0.15 -15.80 11.81
N ALA A 67 0.50 -16.96 11.99
CA ALA A 67 1.87 -17.15 11.49
C ALA A 67 1.98 -16.96 9.96
N VAL A 68 0.98 -17.41 9.21
CA VAL A 68 0.92 -17.23 7.75
C VAL A 68 0.71 -15.76 7.39
N PHE A 69 -0.12 -15.04 8.16
CA PHE A 69 -0.29 -13.60 8.02
C PHE A 69 1.04 -12.85 8.17
N ASP A 70 1.77 -13.12 9.26
CA ASP A 70 3.02 -12.43 9.56
C ASP A 70 4.14 -12.78 8.57
N GLU A 71 4.15 -14.02 8.06
CA GLU A 71 5.07 -14.50 7.02
C GLU A 71 4.89 -13.75 5.69
N ILE A 72 3.65 -13.40 5.32
CA ILE A 72 3.35 -12.95 3.95
C ILE A 72 3.02 -11.46 3.89
N PHE A 73 2.17 -10.94 4.79
CA PHE A 73 1.50 -9.66 4.59
C PHE A 73 2.46 -8.47 4.48
N HIS A 74 3.28 -8.23 5.52
CA HIS A 74 4.28 -7.15 5.47
C HIS A 74 5.49 -7.49 4.58
N PRO A 75 6.02 -8.74 4.57
CA PRO A 75 7.15 -9.08 3.69
C PRO A 75 6.90 -8.82 2.21
N VAL A 76 5.73 -9.21 1.67
CA VAL A 76 5.36 -8.92 0.27
C VAL A 76 5.32 -7.41 0.01
N ALA A 77 4.74 -6.63 0.92
CA ALA A 77 4.67 -5.18 0.77
C ALA A 77 6.09 -4.54 0.73
N ARG A 78 7.03 -5.01 1.57
CA ARG A 78 8.43 -4.55 1.54
C ARG A 78 9.14 -4.90 0.24
N GLU A 79 8.92 -6.10 -0.30
CA GLU A 79 9.46 -6.49 -1.61
C GLU A 79 8.93 -5.58 -2.73
N LEU A 80 7.63 -5.24 -2.69
CA LEU A 80 7.01 -4.33 -3.65
C LEU A 80 7.60 -2.92 -3.57
N VAL A 81 7.92 -2.39 -2.39
CA VAL A 81 8.61 -1.10 -2.25
C VAL A 81 9.89 -1.08 -3.07
N GLY A 82 10.66 -2.18 -3.07
CA GLY A 82 11.88 -2.30 -3.87
C GLY A 82 11.64 -2.20 -5.38
N LYS A 83 10.47 -2.61 -5.86
CA LYS A 83 10.07 -2.61 -7.28
C LYS A 83 9.36 -1.33 -7.72
N CYS A 84 8.83 -0.54 -6.78
CA CYS A 84 8.17 0.73 -7.08
C CYS A 84 9.17 1.88 -7.22
N ASP A 85 8.75 2.97 -7.86
CA ASP A 85 9.51 4.22 -7.94
C ASP A 85 9.23 5.12 -6.72
N ALA A 86 8.03 4.99 -6.15
CA ALA A 86 7.58 5.81 -5.04
C ALA A 86 6.62 5.07 -4.10
N VAL A 87 6.46 5.63 -2.90
CA VAL A 87 5.43 5.26 -1.92
C VAL A 87 4.58 6.49 -1.61
N LEU A 88 3.26 6.36 -1.70
CA LEU A 88 2.30 7.38 -1.25
C LEU A 88 1.68 6.95 0.08
N ARG A 89 1.91 7.71 1.15
CA ARG A 89 1.29 7.50 2.46
C ARG A 89 -0.09 8.14 2.53
N ILE A 90 -1.12 7.38 2.93
CA ILE A 90 -2.49 7.93 3.09
C ILE A 90 -3.19 7.53 4.39
N GLY A 91 -4.17 8.34 4.81
CA GLY A 91 -5.03 8.01 5.95
C GLY A 91 -4.36 8.21 7.31
N GLY A 92 -4.87 7.51 8.33
CA GLY A 92 -4.49 7.71 9.73
C GLY A 92 -3.30 6.87 10.21
N PRO A 93 -3.07 6.84 11.54
CA PRO A 93 -1.96 6.09 12.16
C PRO A 93 -1.92 4.63 11.70
N SER A 94 -0.76 4.16 11.24
CA SER A 94 -0.58 2.77 10.85
C SER A 94 0.87 2.35 10.81
N ALA A 95 1.26 1.48 11.75
CA ALA A 95 2.62 0.94 11.81
C ALA A 95 3.05 0.24 10.52
N GLY A 96 2.15 -0.50 9.86
CA GLY A 96 2.45 -1.19 8.60
C GLY A 96 2.73 -0.20 7.46
N ALA A 97 1.92 0.85 7.33
CA ALA A 97 2.16 1.87 6.31
C ALA A 97 3.38 2.75 6.62
N ASP A 98 3.65 3.02 7.90
CA ASP A 98 4.83 3.76 8.34
C ASP A 98 6.11 2.94 8.10
N ASP A 99 6.05 1.61 8.23
CA ASP A 99 7.12 0.68 7.83
C ASP A 99 7.38 0.70 6.31
N MET A 100 6.35 0.87 5.48
CA MET A 100 6.53 1.03 4.03
C MET A 100 7.26 2.33 3.68
N ILE A 101 6.99 3.41 4.43
CA ILE A 101 7.72 4.68 4.29
C ILE A 101 9.18 4.51 4.67
N ALA A 102 9.44 3.95 5.86
CA ALA A 102 10.81 3.71 6.31
C ALA A 102 11.59 2.79 5.36
N THR A 103 10.93 1.75 4.81
CA THR A 103 11.51 0.86 3.79
C THR A 103 11.79 1.62 2.50
N GLY A 104 10.88 2.49 2.05
CA GLY A 104 11.04 3.32 0.86
C GLY A 104 12.22 4.28 1.00
N GLU A 105 12.32 4.97 2.14
CA GLU A 105 13.44 5.87 2.45
C GLU A 105 14.77 5.13 2.43
N ARG A 106 14.84 3.95 3.04
CA ARG A 106 16.05 3.10 3.01
C ARG A 106 16.45 2.67 1.60
N PHE A 107 15.50 2.50 0.70
CA PHE A 107 15.73 2.13 -0.69
C PHE A 107 15.88 3.36 -1.62
N GLY A 108 15.91 4.57 -1.08
CA GLY A 108 16.02 5.81 -1.85
C GLY A 108 14.82 6.09 -2.75
N LYS A 109 13.64 5.55 -2.41
CA LYS A 109 12.39 5.76 -3.14
C LYS A 109 11.82 7.14 -2.85
N ARG A 110 11.02 7.66 -3.78
CA ARG A 110 10.29 8.91 -3.57
C ARG A 110 9.16 8.67 -2.56
N ILE A 111 9.04 9.56 -1.59
CA ILE A 111 8.00 9.48 -0.57
C ILE A 111 7.03 10.64 -0.78
N PHE A 112 5.77 10.31 -1.02
CA PHE A 112 4.68 11.26 -1.13
C PHE A 112 3.74 11.13 0.06
N ARG A 113 3.21 12.26 0.53
CA ARG A 113 2.21 12.33 1.61
C ARG A 113 0.87 12.86 1.13
N ASP A 114 0.82 13.40 -0.08
CA ASP A 114 -0.39 13.87 -0.71
C ASP A 114 -0.34 13.65 -2.24
N LEU A 115 -1.51 13.49 -2.86
CA LEU A 115 -1.63 13.33 -4.31
C LEU A 115 -1.02 14.52 -5.08
N SER A 116 -1.12 15.73 -4.55
CA SER A 116 -0.59 16.95 -5.18
C SER A 116 0.94 16.99 -5.28
N GLU A 117 1.65 16.19 -4.48
CA GLU A 117 3.12 16.05 -4.57
C GLU A 117 3.55 15.18 -5.74
N ILE A 118 2.63 14.40 -6.31
CA ILE A 118 2.87 13.53 -7.45
C ILE A 118 2.84 14.38 -8.73
N PRO A 119 3.89 14.35 -9.57
CA PRO A 119 3.89 15.11 -10.81
C PRO A 119 2.75 14.67 -11.73
N GLU A 120 1.97 15.60 -12.28
CA GLU A 120 0.96 15.22 -13.28
C GLU A 120 1.61 14.64 -14.53
N ARG A 121 1.02 13.56 -15.05
CA ARG A 121 1.39 13.00 -16.35
C ARG A 121 0.14 12.88 -17.22
N ARG A 122 0.10 13.63 -18.33
CA ARG A 122 -0.93 13.45 -19.35
C ARG A 122 -0.67 12.10 -20.06
N ARG A 123 -1.66 11.20 -20.03
CA ARG A 123 -1.60 9.91 -20.74
C ARG A 123 -1.84 10.09 -22.23
#